data_AF-A0A660UYK2-F1
#
_entry.id   AF-A0A660UYK2-F1
#
_cell.length_a   1.000
_cell.length_b   1.000
_cell.length_c   1.000
_cell.angle_alpha   90.00
_cell.angle_beta   90.00
_cell.angle_gamma   90.00
#
_symmetry.space_group_name_H-M   'P 1'
#
loop_
_entity.id
_entity.type
_entity.pdbx_description
1 polymer ?
#
loop_
_entity_poly.entity_id
_entity_poly.type
_entity_poly.pdbx_seq_one_letter_code
_entity_poly.pdbx_strand_id
1 'polypeptide(L)'
;MLLAAGILVIGFMLIAGSLPVGIKLTAMGTERTIGAVAADEAFAKVRLFGLRNPTPADPWPADPNVHCVDYAGVSQLILTPNSDEYSYPSTDVRPDTKKYYWAAMCKYNLFDLGLDTFQVTVFVSRDTGLNTRYPYPSWNPLNTNPLLLARYPRPVQVPVDAMGATGMVDTIQVVATPLSDSQEMARLITDESVLLDDRTGQIMRVLKRGVNNPISGIYDPTIIRLENKLFDAGFGPRHVWVIPPAKGSGRYPGVGVYQRTIKFK
;
A
#
# COMPACT_ATOMS: atom_id res chain seq x y z
N MET A 1 54.60 5.38 -17.09
CA MET A 1 53.32 4.72 -17.40
C MET A 1 52.48 4.37 -16.18
N LEU A 2 53.07 3.93 -15.05
CA LEU A 2 52.35 3.58 -13.82
C LEU A 2 51.46 4.72 -13.24
N LEU A 3 51.93 5.97 -13.27
CA LEU A 3 51.18 7.11 -12.73
C LEU A 3 49.91 7.42 -13.55
N ALA A 4 50.01 7.37 -14.88
CA ALA A 4 48.86 7.54 -15.78
C ALA A 4 47.84 6.39 -15.63
N ALA A 5 48.32 5.15 -15.46
CA ALA A 5 47.46 4.01 -15.17
C ALA A 5 46.75 4.15 -13.81
N GLY A 6 47.43 4.67 -12.79
CA GLY A 6 46.84 4.94 -11.48
C GLY A 6 45.71 5.97 -11.52
N ILE A 7 45.91 7.10 -12.22
CA ILE A 7 44.87 8.13 -12.39
C ILE A 7 43.67 7.57 -13.17
N LEU A 8 43.92 6.76 -14.21
CA LEU A 8 42.87 6.11 -14.99
C LEU A 8 42.01 5.18 -14.12
N VAL A 9 42.64 4.33 -13.30
CA VAL A 9 41.93 3.37 -12.42
C VAL A 9 41.08 4.10 -11.38
N ILE A 10 41.62 5.15 -10.76
CA ILE A 10 40.88 5.97 -9.78
C ILE A 10 39.68 6.64 -10.45
N GLY A 11 39.86 7.19 -11.66
CA GLY A 11 38.78 7.79 -12.46
C GLY A 11 37.66 6.79 -12.77
N PHE A 12 38.01 5.58 -13.22
CA PHE A 12 37.02 4.53 -13.49
C PHE A 12 36.29 4.06 -12.22
N MET A 13 36.98 3.92 -11.09
CA MET A 13 36.34 3.56 -9.82
C MET A 13 35.35 4.65 -9.37
N LEU A 14 35.69 5.92 -9.53
CA LEU A 14 34.80 7.03 -9.20
C LEU A 14 33.55 7.04 -10.08
N ILE A 15 33.69 6.82 -11.39
CA ILE A 15 32.55 6.72 -12.32
C ILE A 15 31.68 5.50 -11.98
N ALA A 16 32.30 4.34 -11.75
CA ALA A 16 31.59 3.11 -11.42
C ALA A 16 30.82 3.20 -10.10
N GLY A 17 31.33 3.96 -9.11
CA GLY A 17 30.62 4.18 -7.85
C GLY A 17 29.51 5.23 -7.95
N SER A 18 29.77 6.36 -8.60
CA SER A 18 28.85 7.52 -8.61
C SER A 18 27.69 7.37 -9.62
N LEU A 19 27.93 6.77 -10.78
CA LEU A 19 26.92 6.68 -11.84
C LEU A 19 25.69 5.86 -11.44
N PRO A 20 25.81 4.63 -10.88
CA PRO A 20 24.65 3.85 -10.46
C PRO A 20 23.86 4.53 -9.34
N VAL A 21 24.55 5.20 -8.41
CA VAL A 21 23.92 5.95 -7.32
C VAL A 21 23.15 7.14 -7.88
N GLY A 22 23.74 7.91 -8.79
CA GLY A 22 23.08 9.03 -9.46
C GLY A 22 21.82 8.60 -10.21
N ILE A 23 21.88 7.49 -10.96
CA ILE A 23 20.73 6.92 -11.66
C ILE A 23 19.63 6.52 -10.66
N LYS A 24 19.98 5.80 -9.59
CA LYS A 24 19.01 5.34 -8.57
C LYS A 24 18.32 6.52 -7.89
N LEU A 25 19.07 7.52 -7.46
CA LEU A 25 18.51 8.71 -6.79
C LEU A 25 17.65 9.54 -7.74
N THR A 26 18.07 9.70 -9.00
CA THR A 26 17.28 10.39 -10.02
C THR A 26 15.97 9.67 -10.31
N ALA A 27 16.01 8.34 -10.43
CA ALA A 27 14.80 7.52 -10.60
C ALA A 27 13.84 7.66 -9.41
N MET A 28 14.34 7.55 -8.17
CA MET A 28 13.53 7.75 -6.97
C MET A 28 12.94 9.16 -6.87
N GLY A 29 13.71 10.19 -7.24
CA GLY A 29 13.24 11.57 -7.28
C GLY A 29 12.10 11.74 -8.29
N THR A 30 12.28 11.19 -9.49
CA THR A 30 11.29 11.21 -10.58
C THR A 30 10.01 10.50 -10.17
N GLU A 31 10.13 9.32 -9.55
CA GLU A 31 8.99 8.54 -9.05
C GLU A 31 8.20 9.29 -7.99
N ARG A 32 8.86 10.00 -7.06
CA ARG A 32 8.16 10.84 -6.07
C ARG A 32 7.37 11.96 -6.72
N THR A 33 7.93 12.63 -7.73
CA THR A 33 7.24 13.69 -8.46
C THR A 33 6.02 13.13 -9.22
N ILE A 34 6.19 12.03 -9.94
CA ILE A 34 5.07 11.35 -10.63
C ILE A 34 4.01 10.91 -9.63
N GLY A 35 4.45 10.35 -8.49
CA GLY A 35 3.57 9.89 -7.42
C GLY A 35 2.67 11.01 -6.88
N ALA A 36 3.22 12.22 -6.69
CA ALA A 36 2.44 13.35 -6.21
C ALA A 36 1.37 13.78 -7.25
N VAL A 37 1.75 13.85 -8.53
CA VAL A 37 0.82 14.24 -9.61
C VAL A 37 -0.26 13.17 -9.83
N ALA A 38 0.12 11.89 -9.82
CA ALA A 38 -0.84 10.79 -9.93
C ALA A 38 -1.81 10.75 -8.74
N ALA A 39 -1.35 11.09 -7.54
CA ALA A 39 -2.22 11.22 -6.38
C ALA A 39 -3.19 12.41 -6.50
N ASP A 40 -2.74 13.56 -7.00
CA ASP A 40 -3.60 14.71 -7.26
C ASP A 40 -4.73 14.36 -8.23
N GLU A 41 -4.41 13.67 -9.32
CA GLU A 41 -5.40 13.17 -10.27
C GLU A 41 -6.37 12.18 -9.62
N ALA A 42 -5.86 11.21 -8.85
CA ALA A 42 -6.68 10.25 -8.12
C ALA A 42 -7.64 10.93 -7.15
N PHE A 43 -7.18 11.91 -6.36
CA PHE A 43 -8.06 12.69 -5.47
C PHE A 43 -9.13 13.46 -6.23
N ALA A 44 -8.79 14.04 -7.39
CA ALA A 44 -9.75 14.71 -8.24
C ALA A 44 -10.82 13.74 -8.76
N LYS A 45 -10.43 12.55 -9.21
CA LYS A 45 -11.35 11.48 -9.65
C LYS A 45 -12.25 10.99 -8.53
N VAL A 46 -11.69 10.69 -7.36
CA VAL A 46 -12.47 10.27 -6.18
C VAL A 46 -13.54 11.31 -5.87
N ARG A 47 -13.17 12.60 -5.84
CA ARG A 47 -14.11 13.69 -5.59
C ARG A 47 -15.14 13.86 -6.70
N LEU A 48 -14.76 13.65 -7.96
CA LEU A 48 -15.63 13.81 -9.13
C LEU A 48 -16.70 12.72 -9.21
N PHE A 49 -16.31 11.46 -9.07
CA PHE A 49 -17.22 10.32 -9.16
C PHE A 49 -17.94 10.03 -7.84
N GLY A 50 -17.40 10.51 -6.70
CA GLY A 50 -18.05 10.38 -5.40
C GLY A 50 -18.21 8.94 -4.91
N LEU A 51 -19.00 8.79 -3.85
CA LEU A 51 -19.34 7.52 -3.21
C LEU A 51 -20.79 7.15 -3.48
N ARG A 52 -21.07 5.87 -3.65
CA ARG A 52 -22.43 5.35 -3.83
C ARG A 52 -23.17 5.33 -2.49
N ASN A 53 -24.46 5.62 -2.50
CA ASN A 53 -25.29 5.45 -1.32
C ASN A 53 -25.54 3.94 -1.09
N PRO A 54 -25.15 3.37 0.08
CA PRO A 54 -25.41 1.97 0.38
C PRO A 54 -26.92 1.71 0.43
N THR A 55 -27.37 0.61 -0.15
CA THR A 55 -28.76 0.15 -0.05
C THR A 55 -28.81 -1.22 0.64
N PRO A 56 -29.97 -1.66 1.19
CA PRO A 56 -30.07 -3.00 1.76
C PRO A 56 -29.72 -4.13 0.78
N ALA A 57 -29.93 -3.92 -0.52
CA ALA A 57 -29.60 -4.89 -1.57
C ALA A 57 -28.13 -4.83 -2.02
N ASP A 58 -27.44 -3.72 -1.75
CA ASP A 58 -26.05 -3.49 -2.10
C ASP A 58 -25.36 -2.68 -0.98
N PRO A 59 -25.09 -3.32 0.18
CA PRO A 59 -24.44 -2.65 1.30
C PRO A 59 -22.98 -2.33 0.97
N TRP A 60 -22.37 -1.42 1.73
CA TRP A 60 -20.92 -1.26 1.67
C TRP A 60 -20.20 -2.48 2.26
N PRO A 61 -18.97 -2.77 1.83
CA PRO A 61 -18.21 -3.93 2.31
C PRO A 61 -17.91 -3.90 3.82
N ALA A 62 -17.81 -2.71 4.41
CA ALA A 62 -17.62 -2.49 5.83
C ALA A 62 -18.17 -1.12 6.24
N ASP A 63 -18.40 -0.91 7.54
CA ASP A 63 -18.77 0.41 8.06
C ASP A 63 -17.55 1.35 8.02
N PRO A 64 -17.59 2.42 7.19
CA PRO A 64 -16.52 3.42 7.05
C PRO A 64 -16.22 4.21 8.33
N ASN A 65 -17.10 4.20 9.34
CA ASN A 65 -16.84 4.79 10.65
C ASN A 65 -15.81 3.96 11.43
N VAL A 66 -15.84 2.64 11.25
CA VAL A 66 -15.00 1.71 12.00
C VAL A 66 -13.79 1.30 11.18
N HIS A 67 -13.96 1.07 9.87
CA HIS A 67 -12.95 0.49 8.98
C HIS A 67 -12.64 1.40 7.79
N CYS A 68 -11.49 1.21 7.16
CA CYS A 68 -11.20 1.82 5.87
C CYS A 68 -11.84 0.96 4.78
N VAL A 69 -12.50 1.58 3.81
CA VAL A 69 -13.12 0.91 2.68
C VAL A 69 -12.36 1.19 1.39
N ASP A 70 -12.13 0.18 0.55
CA ASP A 70 -11.55 0.38 -0.78
C ASP A 70 -12.54 1.14 -1.65
N TYR A 71 -12.11 2.29 -2.18
CA TYR A 71 -12.89 3.15 -3.05
C TYR A 71 -13.51 2.37 -4.22
N ALA A 72 -12.82 1.37 -4.77
CA ALA A 72 -13.34 0.58 -5.87
C ALA A 72 -14.62 -0.22 -5.54
N GLY A 73 -14.87 -0.50 -4.25
CA GLY A 73 -16.08 -1.18 -3.79
C GLY A 73 -17.23 -0.24 -3.39
N VAL A 74 -16.96 1.07 -3.30
CA VAL A 74 -17.89 2.09 -2.81
C VAL A 74 -18.05 3.29 -3.76
N SER A 75 -17.36 3.31 -4.89
CA SER A 75 -17.49 4.36 -5.92
C SER A 75 -18.87 4.31 -6.60
N GLN A 76 -19.39 5.46 -7.03
CA GLN A 76 -20.61 5.49 -7.87
C GLN A 76 -20.35 4.91 -9.25
N LEU A 77 -19.13 5.05 -9.75
CA LEU A 77 -18.72 4.43 -10.99
C LEU A 77 -18.45 2.94 -10.73
N ILE A 78 -19.23 2.05 -11.35
CA ILE A 78 -18.98 0.61 -11.30
C ILE A 78 -17.73 0.34 -12.13
N LEU A 79 -16.60 0.18 -11.44
CA LEU A 79 -15.31 -0.07 -12.06
C LEU A 79 -14.91 -1.53 -11.85
N THR A 80 -14.54 -2.20 -12.94
CA THR A 80 -13.94 -3.53 -12.84
C THR A 80 -12.54 -3.44 -12.22
N PRO A 81 -12.02 -4.53 -11.61
CA PRO A 81 -10.72 -4.52 -10.93
C PRO A 81 -9.53 -4.23 -11.82
N ASN A 82 -9.72 -4.23 -13.13
CA ASN A 82 -8.70 -4.02 -14.16
C ASN A 82 -9.06 -2.83 -15.05
N SER A 83 -9.89 -1.90 -14.55
CA SER A 83 -10.26 -0.71 -15.30
C SER A 83 -9.06 0.22 -15.45
N ASP A 84 -8.90 0.80 -16.64
CA ASP A 84 -7.91 1.84 -16.92
C ASP A 84 -8.17 3.13 -16.11
N GLU A 85 -9.31 3.25 -15.43
CA GLU A 85 -9.62 4.41 -14.59
C GLU A 85 -8.60 4.59 -13.44
N TYR A 86 -8.03 3.47 -12.96
CA TYR A 86 -7.05 3.42 -11.88
C TYR A 86 -5.60 3.61 -12.36
N SER A 87 -5.40 3.91 -13.64
CA SER A 87 -4.08 4.05 -14.23
C SER A 87 -3.73 5.52 -14.47
N TYR A 88 -2.44 5.83 -14.42
CA TYR A 88 -1.90 7.15 -14.71
C TYR A 88 -0.89 7.08 -15.88
N PRO A 89 -0.93 8.05 -16.82
CA PRO A 89 -1.88 9.16 -16.92
C PRO A 89 -3.26 8.71 -17.42
N SER A 90 -4.33 9.37 -16.97
CA SER A 90 -5.69 9.10 -17.49
C SER A 90 -5.88 9.47 -18.95
N THR A 91 -5.11 10.43 -19.45
CA THR A 91 -5.24 10.94 -20.83
C THR A 91 -4.65 10.00 -21.89
N ASP A 92 -3.84 9.02 -21.49
CA ASP A 92 -3.29 8.04 -22.44
C ASP A 92 -4.35 6.99 -22.77
N VAL A 93 -4.66 6.88 -24.06
CA VAL A 93 -5.61 5.93 -24.63
C VAL A 93 -5.00 4.54 -24.87
N ARG A 94 -3.69 4.37 -24.69
CA ARG A 94 -3.00 3.08 -24.78
C ARG A 94 -2.83 2.48 -23.39
N PRO A 95 -3.55 1.41 -23.02
CA PRO A 95 -3.45 0.84 -21.67
C PRO A 95 -2.10 0.16 -21.41
N ASP A 96 -1.43 -0.33 -22.45
CA ASP A 96 -0.18 -1.10 -22.40
C ASP A 96 1.06 -0.24 -22.11
N THR A 97 0.97 1.08 -22.34
CA THR A 97 2.04 2.03 -22.06
C THR A 97 2.05 2.49 -20.60
N LYS A 98 0.94 2.31 -19.87
CA LYS A 98 0.77 2.83 -18.51
C LYS A 98 1.61 2.04 -17.50
N LYS A 99 2.36 2.78 -16.68
CA LYS A 99 3.30 2.21 -15.69
C LYS A 99 2.91 2.50 -14.25
N TYR A 100 2.02 3.46 -14.03
CA TYR A 100 1.63 3.91 -12.72
C TYR A 100 0.14 3.68 -12.52
N TYR A 101 -0.21 3.29 -11.30
CA TYR A 101 -1.56 2.95 -10.90
C TYR A 101 -1.84 3.57 -9.54
N TRP A 102 -3.10 3.76 -9.22
CA TRP A 102 -3.54 4.27 -7.93
C TRP A 102 -4.70 3.46 -7.39
N ALA A 103 -4.81 3.44 -6.06
CA ALA A 103 -5.95 2.93 -5.33
C ALA A 103 -6.22 3.83 -4.15
N ALA A 104 -7.49 3.99 -3.76
CA ALA A 104 -7.87 4.87 -2.69
C ALA A 104 -8.61 4.09 -1.59
N MET A 105 -8.30 4.44 -0.34
CA MET A 105 -8.99 3.97 0.85
C MET A 105 -9.75 5.14 1.46
N CYS A 106 -11.02 4.94 1.77
CA CYS A 106 -11.89 5.94 2.35
C CYS A 106 -12.24 5.57 3.79
N LYS A 107 -12.21 6.55 4.68
CA LYS A 107 -12.66 6.41 6.07
C LYS A 107 -13.46 7.66 6.46
N TYR A 108 -14.54 7.52 7.20
CA TYR A 108 -15.23 8.70 7.72
C TYR A 108 -14.31 9.49 8.65
N ASN A 109 -14.31 10.81 8.49
CA ASN A 109 -13.63 11.69 9.43
C ASN A 109 -14.55 11.97 10.61
N LEU A 110 -14.47 11.13 11.65
CA LEU A 110 -15.30 11.24 12.85
C LEU A 110 -15.09 12.56 13.64
N PHE A 111 -14.02 13.30 13.36
CA PHE A 111 -13.74 14.60 14.00
C PHE A 111 -14.41 15.78 13.29
N ASP A 112 -14.97 15.57 12.10
CA ASP A 112 -15.75 16.57 11.37
C ASP A 112 -17.23 16.15 11.40
N LEU A 113 -18.09 16.98 12.02
CA LEU A 113 -19.52 16.70 12.19
C LEU A 113 -20.32 16.73 10.87
N GLY A 114 -19.66 17.02 9.74
CA GLY A 114 -20.25 16.86 8.42
C GLY A 114 -20.37 15.38 8.05
N LEU A 115 -21.60 14.90 7.87
CA LEU A 115 -21.93 13.51 7.49
C LEU A 115 -21.31 13.04 6.16
N ASP A 116 -20.58 13.89 5.43
CA ASP A 116 -20.01 13.63 4.11
C ASP A 116 -18.50 13.89 4.02
N THR A 117 -17.82 14.09 5.16
CA THR A 117 -16.37 14.31 5.19
C THR A 117 -15.61 13.00 5.40
N PHE A 118 -14.73 12.66 4.46
CA PHE A 118 -13.91 11.46 4.49
C PHE A 118 -12.42 11.79 4.49
N GLN A 119 -11.66 11.05 5.27
CA GLN A 119 -10.22 10.92 5.12
C GLN A 119 -9.96 9.92 3.98
N VAL A 120 -9.42 10.41 2.87
CA VAL A 120 -9.09 9.60 1.70
C VAL A 120 -7.58 9.42 1.65
N THR A 121 -7.14 8.17 1.58
CA THR A 121 -5.74 7.78 1.46
C THR A 121 -5.50 7.14 0.11
N VAL A 122 -4.70 7.78 -0.74
CA VAL A 122 -4.33 7.27 -2.06
C VAL A 122 -2.97 6.61 -1.99
N PHE A 123 -2.93 5.35 -2.40
CA PHE A 123 -1.71 4.62 -2.71
C PHE A 123 -1.40 4.79 -4.18
N VAL A 124 -0.18 5.24 -4.49
CA VAL A 124 0.34 5.23 -5.86
C VAL A 124 1.36 4.11 -5.97
N SER A 125 1.21 3.29 -6.99
CA SER A 125 2.05 2.13 -7.25
C SER A 125 2.54 2.12 -8.69
N ARG A 126 3.59 1.36 -8.95
CA ARG A 126 4.12 1.13 -10.29
C ARG A 126 4.11 -0.35 -10.62
N ASP A 127 4.01 -0.65 -11.90
CA ASP A 127 4.31 -2.00 -12.36
C ASP A 127 5.81 -2.30 -12.22
N THR A 128 6.14 -3.44 -11.63
CA THR A 128 7.51 -3.89 -11.33
C THR A 128 8.10 -4.79 -12.41
N GLY A 129 7.32 -5.20 -13.41
CA GLY A 129 7.83 -5.99 -14.53
C GLY A 129 6.77 -6.50 -15.50
N LEU A 130 7.22 -6.94 -16.67
CA LEU A 130 6.37 -7.52 -17.70
C LEU A 130 5.64 -8.76 -17.18
N ASN A 131 4.33 -8.83 -17.43
CA ASN A 131 3.46 -9.95 -17.03
C ASN A 131 3.46 -10.26 -15.53
N THR A 132 3.86 -9.32 -14.68
CA THR A 132 3.69 -9.49 -13.24
C THR A 132 2.21 -9.56 -12.86
N ARG A 133 1.95 -10.19 -11.71
CA ARG A 133 0.61 -10.39 -11.18
C ARG A 133 0.63 -10.12 -9.69
N TYR A 134 -0.32 -9.33 -9.22
CA TYR A 134 -0.36 -8.87 -7.83
C TYR A 134 -1.48 -9.58 -7.08
N PRO A 135 -1.21 -10.11 -5.87
CA PRO A 135 -2.25 -10.67 -5.03
C PRO A 135 -3.32 -9.62 -4.71
N TYR A 136 -4.59 -9.99 -4.75
CA TYR A 136 -5.70 -9.15 -4.28
C TYR A 136 -6.83 -10.01 -3.69
N PRO A 137 -7.62 -9.49 -2.73
CA PRO A 137 -8.73 -10.24 -2.17
C PRO A 137 -9.83 -10.43 -3.23
N SER A 138 -10.46 -11.60 -3.24
CA SER A 138 -11.69 -11.75 -4.02
C SER A 138 -12.76 -10.84 -3.40
N TRP A 139 -13.59 -10.18 -4.23
CA TRP A 139 -14.71 -9.35 -3.75
C TRP A 139 -15.81 -10.15 -3.03
N ASN A 140 -15.69 -11.48 -2.96
CA ASN A 140 -16.65 -12.33 -2.30
C ASN A 140 -16.26 -12.52 -0.82
N PRO A 141 -17.03 -11.97 0.15
CA PRO A 141 -16.76 -12.12 1.57
C PRO A 141 -16.81 -13.59 2.05
N LEU A 142 -17.36 -14.50 1.24
CA LEU A 142 -17.44 -15.94 1.54
C LEU A 142 -16.29 -16.76 0.95
N ASN A 143 -15.39 -16.17 0.16
CA ASN A 143 -14.33 -16.91 -0.53
C ASN A 143 -13.06 -16.06 -0.72
N THR A 144 -12.43 -15.67 0.38
CA THR A 144 -11.23 -14.80 0.39
C THR A 144 -9.92 -15.56 0.11
N ASN A 145 -9.97 -16.87 -0.13
CA ASN A 145 -8.79 -17.71 -0.38
C ASN A 145 -9.09 -18.74 -1.50
N PRO A 146 -8.28 -18.84 -2.57
CA PRO A 146 -7.03 -18.12 -2.83
C PRO A 146 -7.20 -16.64 -3.17
N LEU A 147 -6.22 -15.84 -2.72
CA LEU A 147 -6.00 -14.50 -3.27
C LEU A 147 -5.95 -14.60 -4.79
N LEU A 148 -6.72 -13.75 -5.45
CA LEU A 148 -6.74 -13.66 -6.90
C LEU A 148 -5.53 -12.84 -7.37
N LEU A 149 -5.31 -12.81 -8.69
CA LEU A 149 -4.18 -12.14 -9.32
C LEU A 149 -4.64 -10.98 -10.21
N ALA A 150 -4.28 -9.76 -9.84
CA ALA A 150 -4.55 -8.53 -10.58
C ALA A 150 -3.40 -8.19 -11.52
N ARG A 151 -3.68 -7.38 -12.55
CA ARG A 151 -2.67 -6.88 -13.49
C ARG A 151 -1.77 -5.80 -12.88
N TYR A 152 -2.27 -5.07 -11.88
CA TYR A 152 -1.55 -4.00 -11.21
C TYR A 152 -1.64 -4.11 -9.69
N PRO A 153 -0.73 -3.46 -8.94
CA PRO A 153 -0.72 -3.52 -7.49
C PRO A 153 -1.96 -2.86 -6.89
N ARG A 154 -2.60 -3.53 -5.93
CA ARG A 154 -3.78 -3.04 -5.21
C ARG A 154 -3.66 -3.26 -3.71
N PRO A 155 -4.33 -2.45 -2.87
CA PRO A 155 -4.35 -2.66 -1.43
C PRO A 155 -4.92 -4.04 -1.08
N VAL A 156 -4.26 -4.73 -0.16
CA VAL A 156 -4.71 -5.99 0.42
C VAL A 156 -4.76 -5.83 1.94
N GLN A 157 -5.82 -6.36 2.55
CA GLN A 157 -5.92 -6.44 4.00
C GLN A 157 -5.03 -7.57 4.52
N VAL A 158 -4.19 -7.24 5.49
CA VAL A 158 -3.37 -8.18 6.23
C VAL A 158 -3.80 -8.15 7.70
N PRO A 159 -4.24 -9.28 8.27
CA PRO A 159 -4.57 -9.38 9.68
C PRO A 159 -3.30 -9.31 10.53
N VAL A 160 -3.29 -8.43 11.52
CA VAL A 160 -2.17 -8.19 12.42
C VAL A 160 -2.65 -8.02 13.86
N ASP A 161 -1.76 -8.26 14.81
CA ASP A 161 -1.96 -7.95 16.22
C ASP A 161 -0.77 -7.19 16.78
N ALA A 162 -1.00 -6.43 17.84
CA ALA A 162 0.05 -5.70 18.54
C ALA A 162 0.92 -6.67 19.34
N MET A 163 2.24 -6.50 19.27
CA MET A 163 3.14 -7.21 20.19
C MET A 163 3.39 -6.35 21.43
N GLY A 164 2.40 -6.31 22.30
CA GLY A 164 2.43 -5.60 23.59
C GLY A 164 1.07 -5.65 24.28
N ALA A 165 1.04 -5.38 25.59
CA ALA A 165 -0.20 -5.48 26.36
C ALA A 165 -1.04 -4.20 26.35
N THR A 166 -0.42 -3.02 26.31
CA THR A 166 -1.12 -1.72 26.37
C THR A 166 -0.33 -0.62 25.65
N GLY A 167 -1.05 0.41 25.18
CA GLY A 167 -0.50 1.62 24.60
C GLY A 167 0.01 1.47 23.16
N MET A 168 0.73 2.49 22.70
CA MET A 168 1.27 2.54 21.34
C MET A 168 2.54 1.69 21.23
N VAL A 169 2.53 0.75 20.29
CA VAL A 169 3.64 -0.15 19.98
C VAL A 169 4.19 0.08 18.58
N ASP A 170 5.42 -0.37 18.39
CA ASP A 170 6.19 -0.34 17.15
C ASP A 170 6.51 -1.76 16.65
N THR A 171 5.91 -2.78 17.26
CA THR A 171 6.03 -4.17 16.81
C THR A 171 4.64 -4.76 16.67
N ILE A 172 4.36 -5.32 15.50
CA ILE A 172 3.12 -6.02 15.20
C ILE A 172 3.45 -7.43 14.69
N GLN A 173 2.52 -8.36 14.85
CA GLN A 173 2.63 -9.72 14.34
C GLN A 173 1.51 -9.97 13.34
N VAL A 174 1.83 -10.55 12.18
CA VAL A 174 0.82 -11.05 11.25
C VAL A 174 0.19 -12.29 11.86
N VAL A 175 -1.14 -12.26 12.02
CA VAL A 175 -1.88 -13.36 12.63
C VAL A 175 -2.59 -14.19 11.57
N ALA A 176 -2.76 -15.48 11.83
CA ALA A 176 -3.54 -16.33 10.94
C ALA A 176 -5.03 -16.03 11.10
N THR A 177 -5.79 -16.23 10.04
CA THR A 177 -7.26 -16.25 10.11
C THR A 177 -7.75 -17.64 9.71
N PRO A 178 -9.03 -17.98 9.93
CA PRO A 178 -9.59 -19.23 9.41
C PRO A 178 -9.44 -19.39 7.89
N LEU A 179 -9.19 -18.28 7.18
CA LEU A 179 -9.11 -18.20 5.74
C LEU A 179 -7.71 -17.83 5.23
N SER A 180 -6.69 -17.66 6.08
CA SER A 180 -5.34 -17.29 5.61
C SER A 180 -4.21 -17.71 6.57
N ASP A 181 -3.11 -18.16 5.98
CA ASP A 181 -1.88 -18.48 6.71
C ASP A 181 -1.07 -17.21 7.02
N SER A 182 -0.56 -17.10 8.25
CA SER A 182 0.17 -15.90 8.69
C SER A 182 1.49 -15.70 7.95
N GLN A 183 2.19 -16.76 7.55
CA GLN A 183 3.44 -16.64 6.80
C GLN A 183 3.19 -16.19 5.36
N GLU A 184 2.13 -16.69 4.73
CA GLU A 184 1.74 -16.24 3.39
C GLU A 184 1.34 -14.77 3.39
N MET A 185 0.55 -14.34 4.38
CA MET A 185 0.16 -12.94 4.54
C MET A 185 1.37 -12.05 4.87
N ALA A 186 2.32 -12.52 5.67
CA ALA A 186 3.54 -11.78 5.98
C ALA A 186 4.43 -11.54 4.73
N ARG A 187 4.36 -12.41 3.71
CA ARG A 187 5.06 -12.20 2.44
C ARG A 187 4.51 -11.05 1.61
N LEU A 188 3.28 -10.61 1.87
CA LEU A 188 2.69 -9.43 1.23
C LEU A 188 3.30 -8.12 1.72
N ILE A 189 4.02 -8.16 2.84
CA ILE A 189 4.67 -7.01 3.45
C ILE A 189 6.19 -7.11 3.21
N THR A 190 6.80 -6.00 2.84
CA THR A 190 8.24 -5.83 2.60
C THR A 190 8.81 -4.75 3.51
N ASP A 191 10.13 -4.67 3.64
CA ASP A 191 10.79 -3.64 4.47
C ASP A 191 10.52 -2.21 3.97
N GLU A 192 10.18 -2.04 2.70
CA GLU A 192 9.83 -0.74 2.10
C GLU A 192 8.32 -0.44 2.16
N SER A 193 7.52 -1.36 2.70
CA SER A 193 6.07 -1.24 2.71
C SER A 193 5.57 -0.10 3.59
N VAL A 194 4.59 0.63 3.05
CA VAL A 194 3.73 1.52 3.80
C VAL A 194 2.43 0.80 4.12
N LEU A 195 2.03 0.84 5.39
CA LEU A 195 0.81 0.26 5.92
C LEU A 195 -0.19 1.37 6.23
N LEU A 196 -1.47 1.08 6.08
CA LEU A 196 -2.57 1.92 6.58
C LEU A 196 -3.35 1.11 7.60
N ASP A 197 -3.45 1.60 8.83
CA ASP A 197 -4.31 0.97 9.84
C ASP A 197 -5.77 1.08 9.42
N ASP A 198 -6.42 -0.06 9.25
CA ASP A 198 -7.81 -0.14 8.81
C ASP A 198 -8.75 0.59 9.78
N ARG A 199 -8.45 0.50 11.08
CA ARG A 199 -9.32 1.07 12.12
C ARG A 199 -9.15 2.58 12.27
N THR A 200 -7.94 3.10 12.19
CA THR A 200 -7.68 4.53 12.49
C THR A 200 -7.45 5.38 11.24
N GLY A 201 -7.14 4.76 10.10
CA GLY A 201 -6.68 5.49 8.90
C GLY A 201 -5.26 6.05 9.05
N GLN A 202 -4.51 5.61 10.05
CA GLN A 202 -3.15 6.05 10.30
C GLN A 202 -2.16 5.36 9.35
N ILE A 203 -1.27 6.15 8.74
CA ILE A 203 -0.21 5.66 7.87
C ILE A 203 1.00 5.28 8.72
N MET A 204 1.52 4.08 8.52
CA MET A 204 2.68 3.53 9.22
C MET A 204 3.71 3.03 8.21
N ARG A 205 4.99 3.13 8.55
CA ARG A 205 6.08 2.62 7.71
C ARG A 205 6.71 1.40 8.37
N VAL A 206 6.93 0.37 7.56
CA VAL A 206 7.72 -0.78 7.99
C VAL A 206 9.17 -0.37 8.11
N LEU A 207 9.79 -0.71 9.23
CA LEU A 207 11.24 -0.58 9.43
C LEU A 207 11.94 -1.89 9.07
N LYS A 208 11.38 -3.03 9.48
CA LYS A 208 11.95 -4.35 9.22
C LYS A 208 10.93 -5.47 9.39
N ARG A 209 10.88 -6.41 8.45
CA ARG A 209 10.18 -7.69 8.57
C ARG A 209 11.13 -8.76 9.09
N GLY A 210 10.58 -9.74 9.82
CA GLY A 210 11.36 -10.89 10.27
C GLY A 210 12.32 -10.44 11.35
N VAL A 211 11.80 -10.32 12.56
CA VAL A 211 12.58 -9.89 13.72
C VAL A 211 12.46 -10.93 14.82
N ASN A 212 13.36 -10.84 15.79
CA ASN A 212 13.27 -11.69 16.97
C ASN A 212 12.01 -11.32 17.73
N ASN A 213 11.24 -12.34 18.10
CA ASN A 213 10.09 -12.18 18.95
C ASN A 213 10.54 -11.52 20.28
N PRO A 214 9.95 -10.38 20.68
CA PRO A 214 10.39 -9.66 21.87
C PRO A 214 10.16 -10.45 23.17
N ILE A 215 9.31 -11.48 23.15
CA ILE A 215 9.02 -12.34 24.30
C ILE A 215 9.96 -13.56 24.31
N SER A 216 10.07 -14.30 23.21
CA SER A 216 10.85 -15.55 23.16
C SER A 216 12.30 -15.39 22.70
N GLY A 217 12.65 -14.25 22.10
CA GLY A 217 13.97 -14.00 21.51
C GLY A 217 14.24 -14.75 20.19
N ILE A 218 13.31 -15.58 19.72
CA ILE A 218 13.44 -16.42 18.52
C ILE A 218 13.04 -15.62 17.27
N TYR A 219 13.80 -15.75 16.19
CA TYR A 219 13.48 -15.15 14.90
C TYR A 219 12.12 -15.63 14.38
N ASP A 220 11.24 -14.70 14.01
CA ASP A 220 9.92 -15.00 13.47
C ASP A 220 9.63 -14.12 12.22
N PRO A 221 9.43 -14.71 11.04
CA PRO A 221 9.17 -13.98 9.80
C PRO A 221 7.81 -13.24 9.78
N THR A 222 6.90 -13.55 10.70
CA THR A 222 5.57 -12.93 10.81
C THR A 222 5.58 -11.64 11.61
N ILE A 223 6.68 -11.34 12.31
CA ILE A 223 6.81 -10.14 13.13
C ILE A 223 7.38 -9.00 12.30
N ILE A 224 6.75 -7.84 12.42
CA ILE A 224 7.06 -6.63 11.69
C ILE A 224 7.35 -5.52 12.69
N ARG A 225 8.53 -4.90 12.53
CA ARG A 225 8.93 -3.70 13.24
C ARG A 225 8.52 -2.48 12.42
N LEU A 226 7.85 -1.54 13.05
CA LEU A 226 7.46 -0.25 12.50
C LEU A 226 8.53 0.81 12.82
N GLU A 227 8.56 1.88 12.04
CA GLU A 227 9.47 3.00 12.24
C GLU A 227 9.18 3.75 13.55
N ASN A 228 7.90 3.87 13.92
CA ASN A 228 7.43 4.62 15.08
C ASN A 228 6.38 3.82 15.87
N LYS A 229 6.22 4.17 17.16
CA LYS A 229 5.16 3.62 18.03
C LYS A 229 3.83 4.27 17.68
N LEU A 230 3.13 3.68 16.73
CA LEU A 230 1.86 4.20 16.20
C LEU A 230 0.72 3.18 16.32
N PHE A 231 1.02 1.90 16.51
CA PHE A 231 -0.02 0.88 16.53
C PHE A 231 -0.54 0.68 17.96
N ASP A 232 -1.82 0.97 18.20
CA ASP A 232 -2.42 0.81 19.54
C ASP A 232 -2.68 -0.67 19.88
N ALA A 233 -2.11 -1.15 20.99
CA ALA A 233 -2.32 -2.51 21.50
C ALA A 233 -3.68 -2.74 22.16
N GLY A 234 -4.43 -1.67 22.48
CA GLY A 234 -5.71 -1.75 23.20
C GLY A 234 -6.88 -2.33 22.42
N PHE A 235 -6.77 -2.53 21.10
CA PHE A 235 -7.88 -2.99 20.25
C PHE A 235 -7.83 -4.47 19.85
N GLY A 236 -6.78 -5.21 20.25
CA GLY A 236 -6.56 -6.59 19.82
C GLY A 236 -6.31 -6.74 18.30
N PRO A 237 -6.45 -7.96 17.75
CA PRO A 237 -6.21 -8.24 16.34
C PRO A 237 -7.09 -7.41 15.40
N ARG A 238 -6.48 -6.79 14.38
CA ARG A 238 -7.15 -5.98 13.36
C ARG A 238 -6.43 -6.01 12.02
N HIS A 239 -6.98 -5.35 11.01
CA HIS A 239 -6.39 -5.34 9.67
C HIS A 239 -5.50 -4.12 9.43
N VAL A 240 -4.49 -4.30 8.61
CA VAL A 240 -3.77 -3.21 7.95
C VAL A 240 -3.86 -3.39 6.44
N TRP A 241 -3.90 -2.28 5.71
CA TRP A 241 -3.86 -2.28 4.25
C TRP A 241 -2.43 -2.07 3.77
N VAL A 242 -2.01 -2.87 2.79
CA VAL A 242 -0.69 -2.79 2.17
C VAL A 242 -0.79 -2.99 0.67
N ILE A 243 0.07 -2.32 -0.10
CA ILE A 243 0.29 -2.69 -1.50
C ILE A 243 1.30 -3.85 -1.54
N PRO A 244 0.90 -5.07 -1.96
CA PRO A 244 1.79 -6.21 -1.96
C PRO A 244 2.76 -6.16 -3.16
N PRO A 245 3.93 -6.79 -3.06
CA PRO A 245 4.75 -7.06 -4.22
C PRO A 245 4.05 -8.03 -5.18
N ALA A 246 4.54 -8.09 -6.42
CA ALA A 246 4.07 -9.10 -7.37
C ALA A 246 4.33 -10.52 -6.83
N LYS A 247 3.45 -11.47 -7.16
CA LYS A 247 3.63 -12.88 -6.80
C LYS A 247 4.98 -13.37 -7.32
N GLY A 248 5.81 -13.89 -6.42
CA GLY A 248 7.16 -14.36 -6.75
C GLY A 248 8.23 -13.27 -6.85
N SER A 249 7.90 -12.00 -6.59
CA SER A 249 8.83 -10.88 -6.55
C SER A 249 8.97 -10.35 -5.11
N GLY A 250 10.17 -9.89 -4.75
CA GLY A 250 10.42 -9.14 -3.52
C GLY A 250 10.44 -7.62 -3.72
N ARG A 251 10.24 -7.13 -4.95
CA ARG A 251 10.31 -5.70 -5.26
C ARG A 251 9.03 -4.99 -4.82
N TYR A 252 9.18 -3.98 -3.97
CA TYR A 252 8.07 -3.16 -3.53
C TYR A 252 7.59 -2.25 -4.68
N PRO A 253 6.29 -2.30 -5.05
CA PRO A 253 5.74 -1.51 -6.14
C PRO A 253 5.28 -0.12 -5.70
N GLY A 254 5.23 0.17 -4.39
CA GLY A 254 4.71 1.44 -3.89
C GLY A 254 5.63 2.60 -4.24
N VAL A 255 5.05 3.64 -4.81
CA VAL A 255 5.72 4.91 -5.14
C VAL A 255 5.51 5.92 -4.02
N GLY A 256 4.29 5.99 -3.49
CA GLY A 256 3.95 6.91 -2.40
C GLY A 256 2.54 6.69 -1.87
N VAL A 257 2.30 7.22 -0.66
CA VAL A 257 0.98 7.23 -0.01
C VAL A 257 0.67 8.65 0.39
N TYR A 258 -0.49 9.13 -0.02
CA TYR A 258 -0.93 10.51 0.15
C TYR A 258 -2.30 10.51 0.82
N GLN A 259 -2.55 11.49 1.68
CA GLN A 259 -3.80 11.55 2.43
C GLN A 259 -4.38 12.95 2.37
N ARG A 260 -5.70 13.04 2.15
CA ARG A 260 -6.46 14.29 2.13
C ARG A 260 -7.84 14.08 2.71
N THR A 261 -8.38 15.14 3.31
CA THR A 261 -9.78 15.19 3.68
C THR A 261 -10.61 15.67 2.49
N ILE A 262 -11.61 14.90 2.09
CA ILE A 262 -12.52 15.20 0.99
C ILE A 262 -13.94 15.24 1.53
N LYS A 263 -14.65 16.32 1.22
CA LYS A 263 -16.09 16.40 1.43
C LYS A 263 -16.81 16.03 0.13
N PHE A 264 -17.60 14.96 0.18
CA PHE A 264 -18.51 14.62 -0.92
C PHE A 264 -19.75 15.51 -0.85
N LYS A 265 -20.38 15.73 -2.00
CA LYS A 265 -21.59 16.55 -2.14
C LYS A 265 -22.76 15.65 -2.50
#